data_AF-A0A2V6M1W2-F1
#
_entry.id   AF-A0A2V6M1W2-F1
#
_cell.length_a   1.000
_cell.length_b   1.000
_cell.length_c   1.000
_cell.angle_alpha   90.00
_cell.angle_beta   90.00
_cell.angle_gamma   90.00
#
_symmetry.space_group_name_H-M   'P 1'
#
loop_
_entity.id
_entity.type
_entity.pdbx_description
1 polymer ?
#
loop_
_entity_poly.entity_id
_entity_poly.type
_entity_poly.pdbx_seq_one_letter_code
_entity_poly.pdbx_strand_id
1 'polypeptide(L)'
;MDPELEKLVESGKLTAKAADQLDKLKPGAFCLHKSWGFGRVAEWNLLLNQIVIDFAGKKTHPMQLQYAADNLTVIPAEHFLARKTSDLMSIKKLAKEDPPALMRNILESLDGQATVQQISDWLIGDLFTEAEWKRWWESTKKLLKSSGAFSIPAKKT
;
A
#
# COMPACT_ATOMS: atom_id res chain seq x y z
N MET A 1 -14.14 19.45 -0.35
CA MET A 1 -14.82 18.14 -0.35
C MET A 1 -15.49 17.99 -1.71
N ASP A 2 -15.65 16.76 -2.20
CA ASP A 2 -16.35 16.53 -3.47
C ASP A 2 -17.85 16.90 -3.38
N PRO A 3 -18.43 17.61 -4.38
CA PRO A 3 -19.82 18.04 -4.33
C PRO A 3 -20.85 16.91 -4.24
N GLU A 4 -20.53 15.71 -4.74
CA GLU A 4 -21.44 14.57 -4.63
C GLU A 4 -21.44 13.97 -3.21
N LEU A 5 -20.29 14.00 -2.52
CA LEU A 5 -20.20 13.60 -1.12
C LEU A 5 -20.91 14.62 -0.21
N GLU A 6 -20.82 15.92 -0.52
CA GLU A 6 -21.56 16.98 0.19
C GLU A 6 -23.07 16.70 0.20
N LYS A 7 -23.66 16.37 -0.96
CA LYS A 7 -25.09 16.01 -1.06
C LYS A 7 -25.46 14.78 -0.23
N LEU A 8 -24.55 13.80 -0.12
CA LEU A 8 -24.78 12.63 0.72
C LEU A 8 -24.75 12.96 2.22
N VAL A 9 -23.93 13.94 2.62
CA VAL A 9 -23.93 14.47 3.99
C VAL A 9 -25.21 15.25 4.27
N GLU A 10 -25.62 16.15 3.39
CA GLU A 10 -26.85 16.94 3.53
C GLU A 10 -28.10 16.06 3.61
N SER A 11 -28.14 14.96 2.86
CA SER A 11 -29.24 13.99 2.90
C SER A 11 -29.18 13.01 4.08
N GLY A 12 -28.17 13.10 4.96
CA GLY A 12 -28.00 12.26 6.13
C GLY A 12 -27.54 10.82 5.83
N LYS A 13 -27.17 10.50 4.59
CA LYS A 13 -26.68 9.18 4.19
C LYS A 13 -25.22 8.93 4.59
N LEU A 14 -24.48 9.99 4.88
CA LEU A 14 -23.06 9.96 5.21
C LEU A 14 -22.75 11.00 6.29
N THR A 15 -21.78 10.71 7.16
CA THR A 15 -21.28 11.74 8.10
C THR A 15 -20.24 12.64 7.41
N ALA A 16 -20.10 13.90 7.85
CA ALA A 16 -19.06 14.80 7.31
C ALA A 16 -17.65 14.20 7.43
N LYS A 17 -17.35 13.56 8.58
CA LYS A 17 -16.08 12.86 8.79
C LYS A 17 -15.86 11.72 7.78
N ALA A 18 -16.91 10.95 7.47
CA ALA A 18 -16.82 9.88 6.49
C ALA A 18 -16.62 10.44 5.07
N ALA A 19 -17.28 11.54 4.73
CA ALA A 19 -17.08 12.24 3.46
C ALA A 19 -15.64 12.75 3.32
N ASP A 20 -15.05 13.35 4.36
CA ASP A 20 -13.64 13.77 4.35
C ASP A 20 -12.66 12.61 4.14
N GLN A 21 -12.97 11.42 4.69
CA GLN A 21 -12.17 10.23 4.42
C GLN A 21 -12.35 9.73 3.00
N LEU A 22 -13.58 9.67 2.53
CA LEU A 22 -13.89 9.21 1.18
C LEU A 22 -13.25 10.13 0.14
N ASP A 23 -13.19 11.45 0.36
CA ASP A 23 -12.53 12.40 -0.55
C ASP A 23 -11.04 12.07 -0.80
N LYS A 24 -10.37 11.37 0.13
CA LYS A 24 -9.01 10.85 -0.01
C LYS A 24 -8.93 9.48 -0.70
N LEU A 25 -10.05 8.78 -0.79
CA LEU A 25 -10.24 7.47 -1.41
C LEU A 25 -10.91 7.59 -2.79
N LYS A 26 -10.53 8.60 -3.58
CA LYS A 26 -11.00 8.78 -4.97
C LYS A 26 -10.60 7.60 -5.86
N PRO A 27 -11.29 7.39 -7.00
CA PRO A 27 -10.84 6.44 -8.02
C PRO A 27 -9.36 6.61 -8.33
N GLY A 28 -8.62 5.50 -8.31
CA GLY A 28 -7.18 5.46 -8.45
C GLY A 28 -6.38 5.52 -7.15
N ALA A 29 -6.96 5.98 -6.04
CA ALA A 29 -6.32 6.01 -4.72
C ALA A 29 -6.02 4.60 -4.19
N PHE A 30 -5.03 4.50 -3.31
CA PHE A 30 -4.65 3.25 -2.66
C PHE A 30 -5.14 3.22 -1.22
N CYS A 31 -5.43 2.02 -0.74
CA CYS A 31 -5.91 1.81 0.62
C CYS A 31 -5.47 0.47 1.19
N LEU A 32 -5.61 0.33 2.50
CA LEU A 32 -5.42 -0.91 3.24
C LEU A 32 -6.69 -1.23 4.02
N HIS A 33 -7.16 -2.46 3.90
CA HIS A 33 -8.21 -3.03 4.74
C HIS A 33 -7.61 -4.13 5.63
N LYS A 34 -7.99 -4.17 6.91
CA LYS A 34 -7.43 -5.13 7.88
C LYS A 34 -7.56 -6.60 7.44
N SER A 35 -8.69 -6.96 6.82
CA SER A 35 -8.99 -8.34 6.42
C SER A 35 -8.67 -8.67 4.96
N TRP A 36 -8.54 -7.66 4.09
CA TRP A 36 -8.39 -7.87 2.64
C TRP A 36 -7.06 -7.36 2.10
N GLY A 37 -6.28 -6.68 2.94
CA GLY A 37 -4.97 -6.15 2.60
C GLY A 37 -5.04 -4.91 1.71
N PHE A 38 -4.00 -4.75 0.90
CA PHE A 38 -3.83 -3.63 -0.01
C PHE A 38 -4.85 -3.67 -1.14
N GLY A 39 -5.40 -2.49 -1.46
CA GLY A 39 -6.36 -2.32 -2.56
C GLY A 39 -6.21 -0.99 -3.27
N ARG A 40 -6.72 -0.94 -4.50
CA ARG A 40 -6.86 0.29 -5.29
C ARG A 40 -8.33 0.57 -5.53
N VAL A 41 -8.75 1.81 -5.28
CA VAL A 41 -10.11 2.23 -5.58
C VAL A 41 -10.32 2.22 -7.08
N ALA A 42 -11.25 1.40 -7.55
CA ALA A 42 -11.61 1.30 -8.95
C ALA A 42 -12.63 2.40 -9.31
N GLU A 43 -13.64 2.58 -8.48
CA GLU A 43 -14.78 3.44 -8.79
C GLU A 43 -15.49 3.93 -7.53
N TRP A 44 -16.09 5.11 -7.61
CA TRP A 44 -17.18 5.51 -6.74
C TRP A 44 -18.52 5.28 -7.43
N ASN A 45 -19.34 4.43 -6.84
CA ASN A 45 -20.72 4.25 -7.24
C ASN A 45 -21.63 4.92 -6.20
N LEU A 46 -21.59 6.25 -6.17
CA LEU A 46 -22.30 7.06 -5.16
C LEU A 46 -23.83 6.91 -5.27
N LEU A 47 -24.34 6.64 -6.48
CA LEU A 47 -25.76 6.33 -6.71
C LEU A 47 -26.21 5.11 -5.93
N LEU A 48 -25.36 4.08 -5.83
CA LEU A 48 -25.62 2.87 -5.05
C LEU A 48 -25.08 2.94 -3.61
N ASN A 49 -24.61 4.11 -3.17
CA ASN A 49 -23.95 4.30 -1.87
C ASN A 49 -22.74 3.37 -1.67
N GLN A 50 -21.95 3.16 -2.73
CA GLN A 50 -20.83 2.22 -2.75
C GLN A 50 -19.53 2.83 -3.27
N ILE A 51 -18.43 2.26 -2.78
CA ILE A 51 -17.09 2.37 -3.37
C ILE A 51 -16.67 0.97 -3.81
N VAL A 52 -16.07 0.88 -5.00
CA VAL A 52 -15.59 -0.39 -5.57
C VAL A 52 -14.07 -0.41 -5.49
N ILE A 53 -13.51 -1.46 -4.91
CA ILE A 53 -12.07 -1.58 -4.65
C ILE A 53 -11.55 -2.90 -5.19
N ASP A 54 -10.41 -2.83 -5.87
CA ASP A 54 -9.63 -3.98 -6.28
C ASP A 54 -8.60 -4.33 -5.22
N PHE A 55 -8.93 -5.27 -4.33
CA PHE A 55 -7.97 -5.88 -3.41
C PHE A 55 -7.17 -6.98 -4.12
N ALA A 56 -5.97 -7.29 -3.62
CA ALA A 56 -5.08 -8.29 -4.21
C ALA A 56 -5.77 -9.67 -4.41
N GLY A 57 -6.52 -10.13 -3.42
CA GLY A 57 -7.27 -11.40 -3.47
C GLY A 57 -8.76 -11.28 -3.80
N LYS A 58 -9.28 -10.06 -4.00
CA LYS A 58 -10.71 -9.80 -4.19
C LYS A 58 -10.93 -8.58 -5.07
N LYS A 59 -11.03 -8.84 -6.38
CA LYS A 59 -11.27 -7.82 -7.40
C LYS A 59 -12.72 -7.34 -7.40
N THR A 60 -12.92 -6.09 -7.82
CA THR A 60 -14.23 -5.46 -8.01
C THR A 60 -15.12 -5.61 -6.77
N HIS A 61 -14.57 -5.38 -5.59
CA HIS A 61 -15.31 -5.57 -4.35
C HIS A 61 -16.10 -4.30 -3.98
N PRO A 62 -17.46 -4.35 -3.97
CA PRO A 62 -18.25 -3.23 -3.49
C PRO A 62 -18.25 -3.17 -1.96
N MET A 63 -18.13 -1.96 -1.42
CA MET A 63 -18.26 -1.64 0.01
C MET A 63 -19.20 -0.45 0.19
N GLN A 64 -19.98 -0.44 1.26
CA GLN A 64 -20.80 0.74 1.62
C GLN A 64 -19.89 1.91 2.00
N LEU A 65 -20.25 3.13 1.59
CA LEU A 65 -19.42 4.34 1.78
C LEU A 65 -19.00 4.55 3.24
N GLN A 66 -19.95 4.49 4.19
CA GLN A 66 -19.65 4.67 5.61
C GLN A 66 -18.70 3.58 6.13
N TYR A 67 -18.95 2.32 5.77
CA TYR A 67 -18.08 1.21 6.18
C TYR A 67 -16.65 1.36 5.61
N ALA A 68 -16.52 1.80 4.36
CA ALA A 68 -15.24 2.09 3.74
C ALA A 68 -14.51 3.22 4.45
N ALA A 69 -15.20 4.33 4.76
CA ALA A 69 -14.61 5.45 5.49
C ALA A 69 -14.09 5.06 6.87
N ASP A 70 -14.75 4.12 7.55
CA ASP A 70 -14.38 3.68 8.89
C ASP A 70 -13.27 2.61 8.91
N ASN A 71 -13.12 1.82 7.83
CA ASN A 71 -12.27 0.62 7.84
C ASN A 71 -11.09 0.67 6.86
N LEU A 72 -11.00 1.70 6.01
CA LEU A 72 -9.90 1.85 5.07
C LEU A 72 -8.88 2.85 5.58
N THR A 73 -7.62 2.44 5.56
CA THR A 73 -6.50 3.36 5.74
C THR A 73 -6.03 3.80 4.36
N VAL A 74 -6.00 5.11 4.10
CA VAL A 74 -5.47 5.67 2.84
C VAL A 74 -3.97 5.40 2.77
N ILE A 75 -3.50 4.95 1.61
CA ILE A 75 -2.09 4.68 1.36
C ILE A 75 -1.54 5.76 0.40
N PRO A 76 -0.48 6.49 0.79
CA PRO A 76 0.11 7.52 -0.07
C PRO A 76 0.80 6.90 -1.29
N ALA A 77 0.89 7.66 -2.37
CA ALA A 77 1.52 7.21 -3.62
C ALA A 77 2.99 6.78 -3.44
N GLU A 78 3.69 7.38 -2.47
CA GLU A 78 5.10 7.06 -2.17
C GLU A 78 5.29 5.75 -1.40
N HIS A 79 4.22 5.21 -0.83
CA HIS A 79 4.26 3.92 -0.15
C HIS A 79 4.69 2.83 -1.14
N PHE A 80 5.57 1.93 -0.71
CA PHE A 80 6.19 0.93 -1.57
C PHE A 80 5.18 0.11 -2.36
N LEU A 81 4.11 -0.39 -1.72
CA LEU A 81 3.05 -1.14 -2.41
C LEU A 81 2.34 -0.32 -3.50
N ALA A 82 2.09 0.97 -3.26
CA ALA A 82 1.49 1.86 -4.27
C ALA A 82 2.42 2.02 -5.47
N ARG A 83 3.72 2.25 -5.23
CA ARG A 83 4.73 2.35 -6.29
C ARG A 83 4.89 1.04 -7.07
N LYS A 84 4.98 -0.10 -6.36
CA LYS A 84 5.09 -1.44 -6.96
C LYS A 84 3.90 -1.74 -7.87
N THR A 85 2.68 -1.43 -7.44
CA THR A 85 1.47 -1.65 -8.25
C THR A 85 1.35 -0.68 -9.43
N SER A 86 1.85 0.56 -9.28
CA SER A 86 1.75 1.59 -10.33
C SER A 86 2.82 1.42 -11.41
N ASP A 87 4.06 1.11 -11.03
CA ASP A 87 5.19 0.96 -11.94
C ASP A 87 6.19 -0.08 -11.42
N LEU A 88 5.88 -1.35 -11.68
CA LEU A 88 6.74 -2.47 -11.32
C LEU A 88 8.12 -2.41 -12.01
N MET A 89 8.21 -1.83 -13.22
CA MET A 89 9.47 -1.76 -13.96
C MET A 89 10.45 -0.81 -13.26
N SER A 90 9.98 0.35 -12.81
CA SER A 90 10.81 1.29 -12.02
C SER A 90 11.32 0.64 -10.72
N ILE A 91 10.49 -0.15 -10.05
CA ILE A 91 10.86 -0.86 -8.83
C ILE A 91 11.90 -1.96 -9.12
N LYS A 92 11.74 -2.72 -10.21
CA LYS A 92 12.75 -3.71 -10.65
C LYS A 92 14.10 -3.06 -10.98
N LYS A 93 14.07 -1.88 -11.61
CA LYS A 93 15.28 -1.08 -11.88
C LYS A 93 15.92 -0.62 -10.57
N LEU A 94 15.15 -0.05 -9.65
CA LEU A 94 15.64 0.38 -8.33
C LEU A 94 16.26 -0.78 -7.55
N ALA A 95 15.64 -1.96 -7.58
CA ALA A 95 16.16 -3.16 -6.92
C ALA A 95 17.53 -3.60 -7.45
N LYS A 96 17.84 -3.29 -8.71
CA LYS A 96 19.13 -3.61 -9.34
C LYS A 96 20.18 -2.52 -9.10
N GLU A 97 19.78 -1.26 -9.22
CA GLU A 97 20.70 -0.12 -9.22
C GLU A 97 20.99 0.41 -7.82
N ASP A 98 20.00 0.46 -6.95
CA ASP A 98 20.13 0.97 -5.57
C ASP A 98 19.27 0.14 -4.59
N PRO A 99 19.74 -1.07 -4.21
CA PRO A 99 19.06 -1.89 -3.21
C PRO A 99 18.83 -1.19 -1.85
N PRO A 100 19.79 -0.41 -1.30
CA PRO A 100 19.54 0.38 -0.10
C PRO A 100 18.37 1.37 -0.22
N ALA A 101 18.22 2.08 -1.34
CA ALA A 101 17.09 2.99 -1.53
C ALA A 101 15.75 2.24 -1.61
N LEU A 102 15.70 1.07 -2.25
CA LEU A 102 14.52 0.20 -2.22
C LEU A 102 14.15 -0.19 -0.78
N MET A 103 15.15 -0.62 0.00
CA MET A 103 14.95 -1.03 1.38
C MET A 103 14.46 0.11 2.27
N ARG A 104 14.98 1.33 2.06
CA ARG A 104 14.48 2.53 2.74
C ARG A 104 13.00 2.75 2.48
N ASN A 105 12.58 2.71 1.21
CA ASN A 105 11.17 2.93 0.86
C ASN A 105 10.24 1.87 1.46
N ILE A 106 10.68 0.60 1.50
CA ILE A 106 9.93 -0.48 2.17
C ILE A 106 9.80 -0.22 3.67
N LEU A 107 10.89 0.16 4.34
CA LEU A 107 10.86 0.44 5.78
C LEU A 107 10.01 1.67 6.12
N GLU A 108 10.12 2.76 5.36
CA GLU A 108 9.26 3.94 5.51
C GLU A 108 7.78 3.60 5.34
N SER A 109 7.47 2.59 4.52
CA SER A 109 6.12 2.06 4.32
C SER A 109 5.66 1.08 5.41
N LEU A 110 6.57 0.65 6.29
CA LEU A 110 6.34 -0.26 7.40
C LEU A 110 6.72 0.42 8.73
N ASP A 111 6.50 1.72 8.84
CA ASP A 111 6.73 2.52 10.06
C ASP A 111 8.17 2.42 10.60
N GLY A 112 9.14 2.31 9.70
CA GLY A 112 10.57 2.32 9.98
C GLY A 112 11.17 0.96 10.35
N GLN A 113 10.38 -0.09 10.48
CA GLN A 113 10.86 -1.41 10.87
C GLN A 113 10.13 -2.55 10.17
N ALA A 114 10.86 -3.61 9.82
CA ALA A 114 10.27 -4.79 9.22
C ALA A 114 11.10 -6.03 9.51
N THR A 115 10.42 -7.18 9.58
CA THR A 115 11.09 -8.47 9.51
C THR A 115 11.47 -8.79 8.07
N VAL A 116 12.53 -9.61 7.90
CA VAL A 116 12.93 -10.12 6.57
C VAL A 116 11.77 -10.84 5.88
N GLN A 117 10.91 -11.51 6.65
CA GLN A 117 9.71 -12.18 6.12
C GLN A 117 8.72 -11.17 5.51
N GLN A 118 8.37 -10.11 6.24
CA GLN A 118 7.46 -9.08 5.73
C GLN A 118 8.00 -8.43 4.45
N ILE A 119 9.30 -8.17 4.40
CA ILE A 119 9.96 -7.63 3.20
C ILE A 119 9.86 -8.64 2.05
N SER A 120 10.17 -9.92 2.30
CA SER A 120 10.13 -10.94 1.26
C SER A 120 8.72 -11.19 0.72
N ASP A 121 7.70 -11.11 1.57
CA ASP A 121 6.29 -11.27 1.17
C ASP A 121 5.87 -10.20 0.15
N TRP A 122 6.51 -9.02 0.17
CA TRP A 122 6.23 -7.94 -0.76
C TRP A 122 7.01 -8.04 -2.07
N LEU A 123 8.10 -8.80 -2.12
CA LEU A 123 9.02 -8.84 -3.26
C LEU A 123 8.96 -10.15 -4.04
N ILE A 124 8.73 -11.27 -3.36
CA ILE A 124 8.63 -12.58 -3.99
C ILE A 124 7.31 -12.68 -4.76
N GLY A 125 7.37 -13.27 -5.96
CA GLY A 125 6.24 -13.42 -6.88
C GLY A 125 6.17 -12.33 -7.94
N ASP A 126 6.40 -11.06 -7.56
CA ASP A 126 6.36 -9.92 -8.50
C ASP A 126 7.76 -9.54 -9.03
N LEU A 127 8.75 -9.44 -8.12
CA LEU A 127 10.10 -9.01 -8.43
C LEU A 127 11.08 -10.18 -8.53
N PHE A 128 10.97 -11.13 -7.60
CA PHE A 128 11.91 -12.24 -7.46
C PHE A 128 11.20 -13.58 -7.30
N THR A 129 11.83 -14.64 -7.78
CA THR A 129 11.61 -15.99 -7.24
C THR A 129 12.26 -16.13 -5.85
N GLU A 130 11.94 -17.18 -5.10
CA GLU A 130 12.58 -17.42 -3.80
C GLU A 130 14.11 -17.54 -3.89
N ALA A 131 14.62 -18.18 -4.94
CA ALA A 131 16.05 -18.39 -5.14
C ALA A 131 16.77 -17.07 -5.47
N GLU A 132 16.17 -16.24 -6.32
CA GLU A 132 16.68 -14.89 -6.64
C GLU A 132 16.65 -13.99 -5.41
N TRP A 133 15.57 -14.02 -4.64
CA TRP A 133 15.45 -13.28 -3.39
C TRP A 133 16.57 -13.62 -2.41
N LYS A 134 16.83 -14.91 -2.17
CA LYS A 134 17.90 -15.35 -1.24
C LYS A 134 19.26 -14.79 -1.66
N ARG A 135 19.58 -14.84 -2.96
CA ARG A 135 20.85 -14.30 -3.49
C ARG A 135 20.90 -12.78 -3.38
N TRP A 136 19.83 -12.10 -3.78
CA TRP A 136 19.72 -10.64 -3.73
C TRP A 136 19.80 -10.11 -2.29
N TRP A 137 19.13 -10.77 -1.35
CA TRP A 137 19.12 -10.38 0.06
C TRP A 137 20.52 -10.47 0.67
N GLU A 138 21.29 -11.53 0.38
CA GLU A 138 22.66 -11.66 0.91
C GLU A 138 23.61 -10.58 0.38
N SER A 139 23.48 -10.16 -0.89
CA SER A 139 24.26 -9.02 -1.41
C SER A 139 23.77 -7.69 -0.82
N THR A 140 22.46 -7.46 -0.79
CA THR A 140 21.86 -6.23 -0.26
C THR A 140 22.17 -6.04 1.21
N LYS A 141 22.10 -7.10 2.03
CA LYS A 141 22.41 -7.05 3.46
C LYS A 141 23.83 -6.55 3.75
N LYS A 142 24.79 -6.85 2.88
CA LYS A 142 26.16 -6.30 2.99
C LYS A 142 26.18 -4.79 2.72
N LEU A 143 25.46 -4.34 1.68
CA LEU A 143 25.33 -2.92 1.33
C LEU A 143 24.64 -2.11 2.44
N LEU A 144 23.56 -2.66 3.03
CA LEU A 144 22.85 -2.03 4.14
C LEU A 144 23.78 -1.80 5.34
N LYS A 145 24.54 -2.83 5.72
CA LYS A 145 25.51 -2.73 6.82
C LYS A 145 26.60 -1.71 6.56
N SER A 146 27.11 -1.62 5.33
CA SER A 146 28.16 -0.64 4.99
C SER A 146 27.65 0.80 4.90
N SER A 147 26.35 1.01 4.67
CA SER A 147 25.79 2.36 4.50
C SER A 147 25.73 3.19 5.80
N GLY A 148 25.77 2.54 6.97
CA GLY A 148 25.57 3.18 8.27
C GLY A 148 24.14 3.69 8.55
N ALA A 149 23.25 3.68 7.56
CA ALA A 149 21.88 4.20 7.68
C ALA A 149 20.85 3.16 8.16
N PHE A 150 21.23 1.87 8.22
CA PHE A 150 20.34 0.78 8.59
C PHE A 150 20.88 0.01 9.78
N SER A 151 19.97 -0.37 10.68
CA SER A 151 20.25 -1.31 11.77
C SER A 151 19.66 -2.69 11.42
N ILE A 152 20.47 -3.74 11.53
CA ILE A 152 20.03 -5.13 11.36
C ILE A 152 20.29 -5.88 12.67
N PRO A 153 19.27 -5.99 13.54
CA PRO A 153 19.40 -6.68 14.83
C PRO A 153 19.77 -8.16 14.65
N ALA A 154 20.61 -8.69 15.55
CA ALA A 154 20.97 -10.11 15.58
C ALA A 154 19.83 -11.01 16.11
N LYS A 155 18.87 -10.42 16.84
CA LYS A 155 17.68 -11.09 17.37
C LYS A 155 16.44 -10.26 17.01
N LYS A 156 15.28 -10.92 16.85
CA LYS A 156 14.00 -10.21 16.81
C LYS A 156 13.89 -9.39 18.10
N THR A 157 13.65 -8.10 17.94
CA THR A 157 13.41 -7.15 19.03
C THR A 157 11.92 -6.93 19.16
#